data_AF-A0A8H3BCY1-F1
#
_entry.id   AF-A0A8H3BCY1-F1
#
_cell.length_a   1.000
_cell.length_b   1.000
_cell.length_c   1.000
_cell.angle_alpha   90.00
_cell.angle_beta   90.00
_cell.angle_gamma   90.00
#
_symmetry.space_group_name_H-M   'P 1'
#
loop_
_entity.id
_entity.type
_entity.pdbx_description
1 polymer ?
#
loop_
_entity_poly.entity_id
_entity_poly.type
_entity_poly.pdbx_seq_one_letter_code
_entity_poly.pdbx_strand_id
1 'polypeptide(L)'
;MFKMRPQPMRERGDMYAVHPGIFSCGFMLDSVHGPTRSGRQVIQKITLKWDNPKHTDYMEHTDAKKDYEDDYSQTQLDALYAHSGWPPPASLPRRPWVGLDASSRGEDSSRWATRRMLVPMWSTDLQVDNLSPTDAFVSAVEGALACSNDASRIRALDEVFASWGEVIPVAAIVGCTIVATGVLLPERNLEPVSSISEPVNTTTFRDLNGFIDVRLQIEGKLERTLKYHVTGGRPDILLRQGFDAWLDSIKTTQGWDIIKVTKVIPITDILGHSIQERIQELYTNRSVLFCSPSIGGSPQFGLDGAANSLCPIQRIEIGFSDVRIESLLVCYVDGLISGPYGRSRDTTRLDALVLAHGEFVTDIFIWPTDHFIASLQLVKNTGYVSPIYGATRGTTQPLRLLNGNGKALAGLSGGYDETNITLLQAVWHSDLEFINYKRSATTFIGGEDGDFWNDLSFIGDRFSTRISGITARSPGAGYLSNFQTTYTSLADGYPAHQESPVHGTEDGPVTGWTLEDGQYITGVRGRHDGTSICELQFTTNHPNQESPAFGKPCGNFDFNLTAPDTDEGNKMMLHYMAGKSAGCVNSIQFVWVDLGQSIQADTGGKMLPLFPIKRHASIRPVIGG
;
A
#
# COMPACT_ATOMS: atom_id res chain seq x y z
N MET A 1 58.06 62.58 -33.83
CA MET A 1 56.70 62.23 -34.30
C MET A 1 56.70 60.73 -34.64
N PHE A 2 56.48 59.86 -33.64
CA PHE A 2 56.45 58.41 -33.83
C PHE A 2 55.02 57.91 -33.67
N LYS A 3 54.49 57.27 -34.72
CA LYS A 3 53.14 56.77 -34.83
C LYS A 3 53.07 55.39 -34.15
N MET A 4 52.45 55.31 -32.97
CA MET A 4 52.16 54.02 -32.31
C MET A 4 51.12 53.24 -33.13
N ARG A 5 51.38 51.94 -33.35
CA ARG A 5 50.39 50.99 -33.86
C ARG A 5 49.51 50.49 -32.69
N PRO A 6 48.20 50.29 -32.89
CA PRO A 6 47.34 49.72 -31.85
C PRO A 6 47.59 48.21 -31.71
N GLN A 7 47.67 47.75 -30.46
CA GLN A 7 47.63 46.33 -30.10
C GLN A 7 46.22 45.76 -30.33
N PRO A 8 46.08 44.50 -30.79
CA PRO A 8 44.79 43.86 -30.90
C PRO A 8 44.23 43.51 -29.51
N MET A 9 42.97 43.89 -29.29
CA MET A 9 42.14 43.50 -28.15
C MET A 9 42.05 41.96 -28.12
N ARG A 10 42.49 41.34 -27.01
CA ARG A 10 42.16 39.94 -26.70
C ARG A 10 40.66 39.86 -26.45
N GLU A 11 39.91 39.25 -27.36
CA GLU A 11 38.57 38.75 -27.11
C GLU A 11 38.63 37.80 -25.91
N ARG A 12 37.96 38.16 -24.81
CA ARG A 12 37.62 37.18 -23.78
C ARG A 12 36.60 36.26 -24.45
N GLY A 13 36.96 35.00 -24.66
CA GLY A 13 36.00 33.99 -25.02
C GLY A 13 34.96 33.92 -23.90
N ASP A 14 33.74 34.35 -24.19
CA ASP A 14 32.58 34.04 -23.38
C ASP A 14 32.46 32.51 -23.39
N MET A 15 32.99 31.85 -22.36
CA MET A 15 32.76 30.42 -22.14
C MET A 15 31.25 30.24 -22.06
N TYR A 16 30.70 29.52 -23.04
CA TYR A 16 29.29 29.17 -23.10
C TYR A 16 28.87 28.60 -21.76
N ALA A 17 28.09 29.38 -21.00
CA ALA A 17 27.51 28.93 -19.75
C ALA A 17 26.57 27.77 -20.07
N VAL A 18 27.06 26.55 -19.84
CA VAL A 18 26.30 25.31 -19.95
C VAL A 18 25.00 25.49 -19.18
N HIS A 19 23.87 25.21 -19.82
CA HIS A 19 22.56 25.39 -19.22
C HIS A 19 22.42 24.41 -18.04
N PRO A 20 22.50 24.86 -16.78
CA PRO A 20 22.48 23.96 -15.61
C PRO A 20 21.16 23.18 -15.51
N GLY A 21 20.14 23.67 -16.22
CA GLY A 21 18.79 23.12 -16.25
C GLY A 21 18.66 21.69 -16.78
N ILE A 22 19.61 21.16 -17.54
CA ILE A 22 19.50 19.78 -18.08
C ILE A 22 19.63 18.74 -16.96
N PHE A 23 20.55 18.97 -16.01
CA PHE A 23 20.86 18.05 -14.91
C PHE A 23 20.09 18.35 -13.63
N SER A 24 19.30 19.42 -13.62
CA SER A 24 18.69 19.89 -12.38
C SER A 24 17.37 19.22 -12.04
N CYS A 25 16.87 18.29 -12.87
CA CYS A 25 15.58 17.61 -12.69
C CYS A 25 15.78 16.15 -12.26
N GLY A 26 14.87 15.64 -11.44
CA GLY A 26 14.80 14.20 -11.17
C GLY A 26 14.14 13.44 -12.31
N PHE A 27 14.29 12.12 -12.31
CA PHE A 27 13.68 11.20 -13.26
C PHE A 27 12.86 10.16 -12.50
N MET A 28 11.64 9.90 -12.97
CA MET A 28 10.79 8.79 -12.52
C MET A 28 11.19 7.53 -13.29
N LEU A 29 11.33 6.41 -12.60
CA LEU A 29 11.65 5.12 -13.20
C LEU A 29 10.36 4.32 -13.45
N ASP A 30 9.78 4.49 -14.64
CA ASP A 30 8.54 3.81 -15.05
C ASP A 30 8.83 2.42 -15.62
N SER A 31 8.04 1.42 -15.22
CA SER A 31 8.11 0.03 -15.72
C SER A 31 7.41 -0.18 -17.06
N VAL A 32 6.63 0.79 -17.53
CA VAL A 32 5.85 0.76 -18.77
C VAL A 32 6.51 1.62 -19.85
N HIS A 33 6.97 2.81 -19.48
CA HIS A 33 7.49 3.80 -20.44
C HIS A 33 8.99 4.03 -20.35
N GLY A 34 9.66 3.48 -19.35
CA GLY A 34 11.06 3.76 -19.06
C GLY A 34 11.27 5.10 -18.34
N PRO A 35 12.53 5.54 -18.18
CA PRO A 35 12.84 6.74 -17.40
C PRO A 35 12.21 8.01 -17.98
N THR A 36 11.41 8.70 -17.17
CA THR A 36 10.71 9.94 -17.56
C THR A 36 11.20 11.11 -16.73
N ARG A 37 11.57 12.20 -17.39
CA ARG A 37 12.04 13.41 -16.73
C ARG A 37 10.90 14.11 -15.96
N SER A 38 11.12 14.44 -14.69
CA SER A 38 10.21 15.28 -13.91
C SER A 38 10.25 16.73 -14.42
N GLY A 39 9.08 17.38 -14.40
CA GLY A 39 8.97 18.81 -14.70
C GLY A 39 9.49 19.73 -13.58
N ARG A 40 9.88 19.18 -12.42
CA ARG A 40 10.37 19.97 -11.28
C ARG A 40 11.89 19.98 -11.19
N GLN A 41 12.44 21.14 -10.84
CA GLN A 41 13.87 21.31 -10.58
C GLN A 41 14.20 20.89 -9.16
N VAL A 42 14.95 19.80 -9.03
CA VAL A 42 15.39 19.21 -7.76
C VAL A 42 16.67 19.85 -7.25
N ILE A 43 17.60 20.25 -8.15
CA ILE A 43 18.92 20.77 -7.77
C ILE A 43 18.95 22.29 -7.91
N GLN A 44 19.29 23.00 -6.83
CA GLN A 44 19.38 24.47 -6.82
C GLN A 44 20.74 24.97 -7.30
N LYS A 45 21.80 24.37 -6.79
CA LYS A 45 23.18 24.80 -7.07
C LYS A 45 24.08 23.59 -7.25
N ILE A 46 24.89 23.66 -8.31
CA ILE A 46 26.01 22.77 -8.54
C ILE A 46 27.25 23.57 -8.16
N THR A 47 27.90 23.20 -7.05
CA THR A 47 29.11 23.91 -6.60
C THR A 47 30.30 23.35 -7.35
N LEU A 48 30.74 24.07 -8.38
CA LEU A 48 31.93 23.74 -9.14
C LEU A 48 33.15 24.34 -8.44
N LYS A 49 34.01 23.48 -7.88
CA LYS A 49 35.33 23.90 -7.39
C LYS A 49 36.26 24.08 -8.59
N TRP A 50 36.21 25.26 -9.20
CA TRP A 50 37.07 25.64 -10.32
C TRP A 50 38.57 25.66 -9.97
N ASP A 51 38.91 25.71 -8.69
CA ASP A 51 40.31 25.80 -8.23
C ASP A 51 41.09 24.48 -8.35
N ASN A 52 40.46 23.38 -8.74
CA ASN A 52 41.14 22.10 -8.95
C ASN A 52 40.61 21.37 -10.21
N PRO A 53 41.16 21.64 -11.40
CA PRO A 53 40.68 21.13 -12.70
C PRO A 53 40.80 19.61 -12.89
N LYS A 54 41.15 18.84 -11.84
CA LYS A 54 41.21 17.38 -11.86
C LYS A 54 39.96 16.68 -11.33
N HIS A 55 38.98 17.43 -10.81
CA HIS A 55 37.83 16.83 -10.10
C HIS A 55 36.47 17.08 -10.77
N THR A 56 36.43 17.74 -11.92
CA THR A 56 35.22 17.86 -12.74
C THR A 56 35.65 17.82 -14.20
N ASP A 57 35.76 16.62 -14.75
CA ASP A 57 36.17 16.42 -16.14
C ASP A 57 34.98 16.77 -17.04
N TYR A 58 34.91 18.04 -17.40
CA TYR A 58 34.10 18.46 -18.54
C TYR A 58 34.92 18.23 -19.80
N MET A 59 34.56 17.19 -20.56
CA MET A 59 35.09 17.01 -21.91
C MET A 59 34.09 17.54 -22.92
N GLU A 60 34.45 18.68 -23.54
CA GLU A 60 33.80 19.18 -24.74
C GLU A 60 34.30 18.36 -25.93
N HIS A 61 33.38 17.74 -26.65
CA HIS A 61 33.69 17.05 -27.90
C HIS A 61 33.48 18.04 -29.04
N THR A 62 34.56 18.65 -29.53
CA THR A 62 34.49 19.70 -30.57
C THR A 62 34.22 19.15 -31.96
N ASP A 63 34.57 17.89 -32.20
CA ASP A 63 34.31 17.20 -33.45
C ASP A 63 33.08 16.33 -33.21
N ALA A 64 31.92 16.71 -33.77
CA ALA A 64 30.63 16.01 -33.71
C ALA A 64 30.72 14.58 -34.31
N LYS A 65 31.52 13.74 -33.67
CA LYS A 65 31.87 12.39 -34.07
C LYS A 65 30.67 11.51 -33.83
N LYS A 66 30.36 10.66 -34.80
CA LYS A 66 29.27 9.69 -34.71
C LYS A 66 29.80 8.45 -34.01
N ASP A 67 29.19 8.09 -32.89
CA ASP A 67 29.42 6.84 -32.20
C ASP A 67 28.18 5.95 -32.35
N TYR A 68 28.39 4.66 -32.61
CA TYR A 68 27.31 3.69 -32.76
C TYR A 68 27.35 2.69 -31.62
N GLU A 69 26.20 2.43 -31.02
CA GLU A 69 26.07 1.49 -29.91
C GLU A 69 24.92 0.51 -30.18
N ASP A 70 25.18 -0.76 -29.88
CA ASP A 70 24.21 -1.84 -29.92
C ASP A 70 24.04 -2.39 -28.51
N ASP A 71 22.79 -2.49 -28.06
CA ASP A 71 22.40 -3.14 -26.81
C ASP A 71 21.44 -4.30 -27.12
N TYR A 72 21.65 -5.44 -26.47
CA TYR A 72 20.81 -6.62 -26.63
C TYR A 72 20.22 -6.97 -25.27
N SER A 73 18.90 -6.91 -25.17
CA SER A 73 18.20 -7.04 -23.90
C SER A 73 17.30 -8.28 -23.90
N GLN A 74 17.16 -8.90 -22.73
CA GLN A 74 16.32 -10.11 -22.58
C GLN A 74 14.86 -9.77 -22.32
N THR A 75 14.59 -8.56 -21.83
CA THR A 75 13.24 -8.10 -21.50
C THR A 75 12.91 -6.83 -22.28
N GLN A 76 11.61 -6.59 -22.51
CA GLN A 76 11.13 -5.34 -23.09
C GLN A 76 11.50 -4.13 -22.22
N LEU A 77 11.50 -4.30 -20.90
CA LEU A 77 11.81 -3.25 -19.95
C LEU A 77 13.28 -2.81 -20.07
N ASP A 78 14.22 -3.76 -20.10
CA ASP A 78 15.63 -3.45 -20.33
C ASP A 78 15.83 -2.73 -21.67
N ALA A 79 15.10 -3.17 -22.71
CA ALA A 79 15.14 -2.56 -24.02
C ALA A 79 14.61 -1.11 -24.02
N LEU A 80 13.58 -0.80 -23.23
CA LEU A 80 13.06 0.57 -23.03
C LEU A 80 14.08 1.49 -22.32
N TYR A 81 14.82 0.95 -21.36
CA TYR A 81 15.89 1.68 -20.68
C TYR A 81 17.05 1.95 -21.63
N ALA A 82 17.51 0.94 -22.36
CA ALA A 82 18.53 1.09 -23.39
C ALA A 82 18.09 2.08 -24.50
N HIS A 83 16.81 2.04 -24.89
CA HIS A 83 16.21 2.97 -25.85
C HIS A 83 16.34 4.43 -25.40
N SER A 84 16.06 4.68 -24.12
CA SER A 84 16.17 6.01 -23.50
C SER A 84 17.61 6.40 -23.16
N GLY A 85 18.55 5.49 -23.39
CA GLY A 85 19.96 5.62 -23.07
C GLY A 85 20.32 5.50 -21.60
N TRP A 86 19.48 4.83 -20.82
CA TRP A 86 19.71 4.50 -19.42
C TRP A 86 20.27 3.08 -19.27
N PRO A 87 21.00 2.81 -18.18
CA PRO A 87 21.44 1.46 -17.87
C PRO A 87 20.23 0.64 -17.39
N PRO A 88 20.26 -0.71 -17.51
CA PRO A 88 19.10 -1.55 -17.20
C PRO A 88 18.68 -1.41 -15.73
N PRO A 89 17.39 -1.58 -15.38
CA PRO A 89 16.88 -1.40 -14.02
C PRO A 89 17.67 -2.14 -12.94
N ALA A 90 18.13 -3.36 -13.24
CA ALA A 90 18.91 -4.18 -12.32
C ALA A 90 20.29 -3.59 -11.95
N SER A 91 20.80 -2.65 -12.75
CA SER A 91 22.07 -1.96 -12.52
C SER A 91 21.93 -0.60 -11.84
N LEU A 92 20.69 -0.13 -11.64
CA LEU A 92 20.41 1.13 -10.95
C LEU A 92 20.60 0.95 -9.43
N PRO A 93 20.97 2.02 -8.70
CA PRO A 93 21.10 1.98 -7.26
C PRO A 93 19.77 1.56 -6.62
N ARG A 94 19.87 0.79 -5.54
CA ARG A 94 18.70 0.40 -4.75
C ARG A 94 18.08 1.66 -4.15
N ARG A 95 16.78 1.82 -4.37
CA ARG A 95 15.97 2.87 -3.75
C ARG A 95 15.44 2.34 -2.41
N PRO A 96 15.45 3.13 -1.33
CA PRO A 96 14.96 2.66 -0.04
C PRO A 96 13.46 2.32 -0.07
N TRP A 97 12.68 2.90 -0.98
CA TRP A 97 11.24 2.68 -1.11
C TRP A 97 10.80 1.65 -2.15
N VAL A 98 11.73 1.00 -2.86
CA VAL A 98 11.36 -0.07 -3.79
C VAL A 98 11.08 -1.34 -2.98
N GLY A 99 9.79 -1.56 -2.72
CA GLY A 99 9.29 -2.88 -2.32
C GLY A 99 9.62 -3.91 -3.40
N LEU A 100 9.51 -5.19 -3.06
CA LEU A 100 9.79 -6.36 -3.90
C LEU A 100 8.90 -6.49 -5.17
N ASP A 101 8.32 -5.40 -5.67
CA ASP A 101 7.50 -5.27 -6.88
C ASP A 101 8.26 -5.53 -8.19
N ALA A 102 9.46 -6.09 -8.12
CA ALA A 102 10.01 -6.85 -9.23
C ALA A 102 9.28 -8.20 -9.34
N SER A 103 7.95 -8.18 -9.43
CA SER A 103 7.19 -9.28 -10.02
C SER A 103 7.74 -9.43 -11.43
N SER A 104 8.50 -10.49 -11.65
CA SER A 104 8.97 -10.92 -12.96
C SER A 104 7.73 -11.13 -13.84
N ARG A 105 7.31 -10.09 -14.56
CA ARG A 105 6.39 -10.25 -15.69
C ARG A 105 7.00 -11.32 -16.58
N GLY A 106 6.17 -12.31 -16.93
CA GLY A 106 6.59 -13.59 -17.48
C GLY A 106 7.67 -13.48 -18.54
N GLU A 107 8.51 -14.52 -18.59
CA GLU A 107 9.62 -14.69 -19.53
C GLU A 107 9.12 -14.68 -20.98
N ASP A 108 8.85 -13.50 -21.53
CA ASP A 108 8.82 -13.31 -22.97
C ASP A 108 10.25 -13.47 -23.45
N SER A 109 10.60 -14.69 -23.87
CA SER A 109 11.92 -15.10 -24.41
C SER A 109 12.33 -14.39 -25.73
N SER A 110 11.69 -13.28 -26.05
CA SER A 110 12.01 -12.46 -27.22
C SER A 110 13.33 -11.75 -27.02
N ARG A 111 14.25 -11.88 -27.99
CA ARG A 111 15.53 -11.18 -27.96
C ARG A 111 15.36 -9.76 -28.48
N TRP A 112 15.42 -8.78 -27.59
CA TRP A 112 15.34 -7.37 -27.94
C TRP A 112 16.69 -6.84 -28.38
N ALA A 113 16.69 -5.89 -29.32
CA ALA A 113 17.88 -5.15 -29.70
C ALA A 113 17.57 -3.66 -29.86
N THR A 114 18.48 -2.85 -29.34
CA THR A 114 18.49 -1.40 -29.45
C THR A 114 19.76 -0.98 -30.17
N ARG A 115 19.62 -0.26 -31.28
CA ARG A 115 20.74 0.38 -31.98
C ARG A 115 20.62 1.89 -31.89
N ARG A 116 21.73 2.54 -31.54
CA ARG A 116 21.83 3.98 -31.37
C ARG A 116 22.98 4.55 -32.20
N MET A 117 22.74 5.74 -32.75
CA MET A 117 23.79 6.60 -33.24
C MET A 117 23.82 7.84 -32.35
N LEU A 118 24.88 7.98 -31.57
CA LEU A 118 25.12 9.09 -30.66
C LEU A 118 26.06 10.10 -31.31
N VAL A 119 25.77 11.38 -31.11
CA VAL A 119 26.67 12.47 -31.41
C VAL A 119 26.93 13.21 -30.09
N PRO A 120 27.93 12.75 -29.32
CA PRO A 120 28.27 13.37 -28.04
C PRO A 120 28.80 14.77 -28.28
N MET A 121 28.22 15.74 -27.61
CA MET A 121 28.72 17.13 -27.60
C MET A 121 29.45 17.40 -26.29
N TRP A 122 28.95 16.80 -25.20
CA TRP A 122 29.43 17.06 -23.87
C TRP A 122 29.23 15.84 -22.97
N SER A 123 30.13 15.65 -22.01
CA SER A 123 29.98 14.65 -20.95
C SER A 123 30.16 15.29 -19.58
N THR A 124 29.46 14.75 -18.59
CA THR A 124 29.55 15.20 -17.19
C THR A 124 29.73 13.99 -16.28
N ASP A 125 30.47 14.20 -15.20
CA ASP A 125 30.55 13.31 -14.04
C ASP A 125 30.52 14.18 -12.77
N LEU A 126 29.36 14.18 -12.11
CA LEU A 126 29.04 15.00 -10.94
C LEU A 126 29.23 14.18 -9.67
N GLN A 127 29.93 14.78 -8.70
CA GLN A 127 29.99 14.23 -7.34
C GLN A 127 28.75 14.66 -6.56
N VAL A 128 28.19 13.75 -5.76
CA VAL A 128 26.99 13.99 -4.94
C VAL A 128 27.19 15.19 -4.01
N ASP A 129 28.36 15.28 -3.38
CA ASP A 129 28.74 16.37 -2.47
C ASP A 129 28.71 17.77 -3.10
N ASN A 130 28.72 17.86 -4.43
CA ASN A 130 28.64 19.14 -5.15
C ASN A 130 27.21 19.54 -5.50
N LEU A 131 26.22 18.70 -5.21
CA LEU A 131 24.81 18.94 -5.48
C LEU A 131 24.12 19.47 -4.22
N SER A 132 23.22 20.43 -4.40
CA SER A 132 22.36 20.91 -3.32
C SER A 132 20.91 20.91 -3.78
N PRO A 133 19.98 20.36 -2.97
CA PRO A 133 18.57 20.31 -3.31
C PRO A 133 17.96 21.71 -3.28
N THR A 134 16.85 21.90 -3.99
CA THR A 134 16.04 23.12 -3.85
C THR A 134 15.31 23.13 -2.51
N ASP A 135 15.15 24.32 -1.93
CA ASP A 135 14.39 24.50 -0.69
C ASP A 135 12.95 23.96 -0.81
N ALA A 136 12.37 24.08 -2.00
CA ALA A 136 11.04 23.56 -2.30
C ALA A 136 10.98 22.02 -2.29
N PHE A 137 12.04 21.33 -2.74
CA PHE A 137 12.12 19.87 -2.64
C PHE A 137 12.30 19.44 -1.18
N VAL A 138 13.23 20.06 -0.46
CA VAL A 138 13.47 19.78 0.97
C VAL A 138 12.21 19.99 1.79
N SER A 139 11.52 21.12 1.61
CA SER A 139 10.28 21.44 2.32
C SER A 139 9.16 20.44 2.02
N ALA A 140 9.06 19.95 0.79
CA ALA A 140 8.07 18.93 0.43
C ALA A 140 8.35 17.59 1.14
N VAL A 141 9.62 17.17 1.18
CA VAL A 141 10.05 15.95 1.89
C VAL A 141 9.82 16.07 3.40
N GLU A 142 10.22 17.19 4.01
CA GLU A 142 9.99 17.42 5.44
C GLU A 142 8.51 17.49 5.78
N GLY A 143 7.70 18.12 4.92
CA GLY A 143 6.24 18.16 5.05
C GLY A 143 5.63 16.75 5.02
N ALA A 144 6.09 15.88 4.13
CA ALA A 144 5.68 14.48 4.09
C ALA A 144 6.10 13.71 5.36
N LEU A 145 7.33 13.91 5.83
CA LEU A 145 7.83 13.30 7.07
C LEU A 145 7.16 13.83 8.34
N ALA A 146 6.48 14.97 8.29
CA ALA A 146 5.75 15.57 9.41
C ALA A 146 4.35 14.96 9.61
N CYS A 147 3.87 14.09 8.72
CA CYS A 147 2.59 13.40 8.90
C CYS A 147 2.56 12.57 10.21
N SER A 148 1.37 12.40 10.78
CA SER A 148 1.17 11.88 12.14
C SER A 148 1.51 10.39 12.31
N ASN A 149 1.40 9.59 11.25
CA ASN A 149 1.68 8.15 11.26
C ASN A 149 2.53 7.72 10.06
N ASP A 150 3.20 6.59 10.18
CA ASP A 150 4.17 6.10 9.19
C ASP A 150 3.54 5.81 7.82
N ALA A 151 2.33 5.24 7.77
CA ALA A 151 1.61 5.01 6.52
C ALA A 151 1.34 6.31 5.76
N SER A 152 0.93 7.37 6.47
CA SER A 152 0.69 8.69 5.89
C SER A 152 1.99 9.36 5.45
N ARG A 153 3.08 9.21 6.21
CA ARG A 153 4.42 9.70 5.83
C ARG A 153 4.91 9.03 4.55
N ILE A 154 4.78 7.71 4.44
CA ILE A 154 5.17 6.95 3.25
C ILE A 154 4.35 7.40 2.03
N ARG A 155 3.02 7.47 2.15
CA ARG A 155 2.16 7.92 1.04
C ARG A 155 2.53 9.32 0.57
N ALA A 156 2.73 10.25 1.51
CA ALA A 156 3.13 11.61 1.18
C ALA A 156 4.52 11.66 0.52
N LEU A 157 5.47 10.82 0.95
CA LEU A 157 6.78 10.70 0.31
C LEU A 157 6.69 10.13 -1.11
N ASP A 158 5.86 9.11 -1.33
CA ASP A 158 5.63 8.52 -2.65
C ASP A 158 5.05 9.57 -3.62
N GLU A 159 4.12 10.42 -3.16
CA GLU A 159 3.59 11.56 -3.95
C GLU A 159 4.68 12.60 -4.28
N VAL A 160 5.59 12.87 -3.33
CA VAL A 160 6.75 13.73 -3.56
C VAL A 160 7.65 13.11 -4.63
N PHE A 161 8.05 11.84 -4.51
CA PHE A 161 8.93 11.21 -5.49
C PHE A 161 8.27 11.05 -6.87
N ALA A 162 6.96 10.81 -6.93
CA ALA A 162 6.22 10.82 -8.20
C ALA A 162 6.25 12.20 -8.88
N SER A 163 6.20 13.29 -8.09
CA SER A 163 6.20 14.66 -8.60
C SER A 163 7.59 15.18 -8.97
N TRP A 164 8.62 14.81 -8.20
CA TRP A 164 9.98 15.36 -8.31
C TRP A 164 10.96 14.43 -9.02
N GLY A 165 10.60 13.16 -9.19
CA GLY A 165 11.47 12.09 -9.66
C GLY A 165 12.05 11.27 -8.51
N GLU A 166 12.68 10.15 -8.87
CA GLU A 166 13.20 9.17 -7.92
C GLU A 166 14.72 9.08 -7.96
N VAL A 167 15.33 9.44 -9.10
CA VAL A 167 16.78 9.41 -9.31
C VAL A 167 17.26 10.67 -10.00
N ILE A 168 18.56 10.93 -9.87
CA ILE A 168 19.27 12.03 -10.52
C ILE A 168 20.42 11.45 -11.34
N PRO A 169 20.56 11.79 -12.64
CA PRO A 169 21.74 11.44 -13.42
C PRO A 169 22.93 12.26 -12.95
N VAL A 170 23.99 11.58 -12.51
CA VAL A 170 25.24 12.22 -12.07
C VAL A 170 26.36 12.05 -13.06
N ALA A 171 26.36 10.97 -13.86
CA ALA A 171 27.23 10.84 -15.01
C ALA A 171 26.42 10.57 -16.27
N ALA A 172 26.63 11.41 -17.28
CA ALA A 172 25.83 11.40 -18.49
C ALA A 172 26.56 12.05 -19.67
N ILE A 173 26.08 11.72 -20.87
CA ILE A 173 26.48 12.31 -22.12
C ILE A 173 25.31 13.13 -22.66
N VAL A 174 25.60 14.35 -23.07
CA VAL A 174 24.67 15.29 -23.64
C VAL A 174 25.03 15.51 -25.12
N GLY A 175 24.02 15.55 -25.97
CA GLY A 175 24.20 15.76 -27.41
C GLY A 175 22.92 15.47 -28.16
N CYS A 176 23.02 14.75 -29.27
CA CYS A 176 21.86 14.19 -29.94
C CYS A 176 22.02 12.69 -30.24
N THR A 177 20.90 11.98 -30.34
CA THR A 177 20.88 10.55 -30.63
C THR A 177 19.71 10.20 -31.54
N ILE A 178 19.93 9.22 -32.39
CA ILE A 178 18.89 8.52 -33.13
C ILE A 178 18.87 7.09 -32.63
N VAL A 179 17.71 6.61 -32.19
CA VAL A 179 17.55 5.26 -31.65
C VAL A 179 16.43 4.49 -32.33
N ALA A 180 16.66 3.19 -32.49
CA ALA A 180 15.66 2.22 -32.87
C ALA A 180 15.76 0.99 -31.97
N THR A 181 14.61 0.50 -31.54
CA THR A 181 14.50 -0.69 -30.70
C THR A 181 13.41 -1.61 -31.22
N GLY A 182 13.68 -2.90 -31.27
CA GLY A 182 12.70 -3.90 -31.69
C GLY A 182 13.13 -5.31 -31.30
N VAL A 183 12.31 -6.29 -31.68
CA VAL A 183 12.61 -7.70 -31.50
C VAL A 183 13.43 -8.18 -32.70
N LEU A 184 14.53 -8.88 -32.43
CA LEU A 184 15.31 -9.50 -33.48
C LEU A 184 14.56 -10.70 -34.06
N LEU A 185 14.54 -10.79 -35.39
CA LEU A 185 14.11 -12.02 -36.05
C LEU A 185 15.08 -13.16 -35.70
N PRO A 186 14.59 -14.40 -35.55
CA PRO A 186 15.43 -15.56 -35.24
C PRO A 186 16.64 -15.64 -36.20
N GLU A 187 17.80 -16.03 -35.66
CA GLU A 187 19.05 -16.28 -36.40
C GLU A 187 19.77 -15.05 -37.00
N ARG A 188 19.43 -13.83 -36.60
CA ARG A 188 20.14 -12.61 -37.05
C ARG A 188 20.68 -11.76 -35.88
N ASN A 189 21.95 -11.40 -35.96
CA ASN A 189 22.54 -10.31 -35.16
C ASN A 189 22.56 -9.02 -36.01
N LEU A 190 22.68 -7.87 -35.35
CA LEU A 190 22.93 -6.63 -36.09
C LEU A 190 24.40 -6.59 -36.53
N GLU A 191 24.63 -6.47 -37.84
CA GLU A 191 25.99 -6.31 -38.39
C GLU A 191 26.63 -4.99 -37.94
N PRO A 192 27.96 -4.96 -37.66
CA PRO A 192 28.66 -3.74 -37.26
C PRO A 192 28.56 -2.64 -38.33
N VAL A 193 28.23 -1.42 -37.92
CA VAL A 193 28.01 -0.27 -38.82
C VAL A 193 29.27 0.09 -39.63
N SER A 194 30.46 -0.24 -39.13
CA SER A 194 31.76 0.05 -39.75
C SER A 194 32.06 -0.75 -41.03
N SER A 195 31.20 -1.70 -41.41
CA SER A 195 31.43 -2.62 -42.53
C SER A 195 30.87 -2.15 -43.88
N ILE A 196 30.14 -1.04 -43.95
CA ILE A 196 29.43 -0.59 -45.16
C ILE A 196 29.60 0.92 -45.37
N SER A 197 29.93 1.32 -46.60
CA SER A 197 30.10 2.71 -47.06
C SER A 197 28.88 3.58 -46.73
N GLU A 198 29.08 4.84 -46.32
CA GLU A 198 27.97 5.79 -46.13
C GLU A 198 27.11 5.85 -47.40
N PRO A 199 25.76 5.80 -47.28
CA PRO A 199 24.88 5.79 -48.43
C PRO A 199 25.08 7.07 -49.25
N VAL A 200 25.61 6.91 -50.47
CA VAL A 200 26.04 8.00 -51.36
C VAL A 200 24.88 8.84 -51.92
N ASN A 201 23.63 8.40 -51.72
CA ASN A 201 22.46 9.07 -52.29
C ASN A 201 21.70 9.93 -51.29
N THR A 202 21.60 11.23 -51.60
CA THR A 202 20.68 12.22 -51.06
C THR A 202 19.23 11.92 -51.48
N THR A 203 18.71 10.75 -51.12
CA THR A 203 17.30 10.45 -51.30
C THR A 203 16.52 11.33 -50.33
N THR A 204 15.64 12.21 -50.81
CA THR A 204 14.68 12.92 -49.96
C THR A 204 13.74 11.90 -49.33
N PHE A 205 13.99 11.54 -48.07
CA PHE A 205 13.13 10.65 -47.30
C PHE A 205 11.80 11.33 -47.03
N ARG A 206 10.68 10.67 -47.35
CA ARG A 206 9.33 11.15 -47.00
C ARG A 206 8.87 10.69 -45.62
N ASP A 207 9.55 9.71 -45.02
CA ASP A 207 9.22 9.12 -43.72
C ASP A 207 10.46 9.07 -42.81
N LEU A 208 10.27 9.45 -41.54
CA LEU A 208 11.30 9.41 -40.50
C LEU A 208 11.84 7.99 -40.29
N ASN A 209 10.94 7.00 -40.35
CA ASN A 209 11.28 5.62 -40.06
C ASN A 209 12.26 5.07 -41.09
N GLY A 210 11.97 5.25 -42.38
CA GLY A 210 12.87 4.85 -43.46
C GLY A 210 14.21 5.58 -43.42
N PHE A 211 14.22 6.85 -43.00
CA PHE A 211 15.48 7.57 -42.77
C PHE A 211 16.31 6.92 -41.66
N ILE A 212 15.68 6.63 -40.52
CA ILE A 212 16.36 6.02 -39.37
C ILE A 212 16.82 4.59 -39.71
N ASP A 213 16.03 3.82 -40.46
CA ASP A 213 16.40 2.49 -40.90
C ASP A 213 17.66 2.47 -41.74
N VAL A 214 17.76 3.41 -42.70
CA VAL A 214 18.94 3.55 -43.54
C VAL A 214 20.15 4.03 -42.73
N ARG A 215 19.94 4.99 -41.80
CA ARG A 215 21.04 5.53 -40.99
C ARG A 215 21.56 4.57 -39.94
N LEU A 216 20.70 3.74 -39.35
CA LEU A 216 21.08 2.71 -38.37
C LEU A 216 21.35 1.34 -39.04
N GLN A 217 21.10 1.22 -40.35
CA GLN A 217 21.27 -0.02 -41.14
C GLN A 217 20.47 -1.21 -40.60
N ILE A 218 19.22 -0.98 -40.21
CA ILE A 218 18.31 -1.95 -39.58
C ILE A 218 17.13 -2.37 -40.46
N GLU A 219 17.10 -1.94 -41.73
CA GLU A 219 16.03 -2.29 -42.66
C GLU A 219 15.85 -3.82 -42.78
N GLY A 220 14.64 -4.30 -42.47
CA GLY A 220 14.29 -5.73 -42.51
C GLY A 220 14.99 -6.61 -41.45
N LYS A 221 15.65 -6.02 -40.44
CA LYS A 221 16.36 -6.76 -39.37
C LYS A 221 15.63 -6.80 -38.03
N LEU A 222 14.76 -5.82 -37.77
CA LEU A 222 14.00 -5.70 -36.52
C LEU A 222 12.51 -5.76 -36.82
N GLU A 223 11.80 -6.62 -36.09
CA GLU A 223 10.36 -6.49 -35.94
C GLU A 223 10.10 -5.36 -34.93
N ARG A 224 9.43 -4.31 -35.40
CA ARG A 224 9.37 -3.04 -34.67
C ARG A 224 8.25 -3.08 -33.66
N THR A 225 8.61 -2.87 -32.40
CA THR A 225 7.64 -2.84 -31.31
C THR A 225 7.67 -1.50 -30.56
N LEU A 226 8.78 -0.75 -30.62
CA LEU A 226 8.91 0.58 -30.05
C LEU A 226 9.08 1.64 -31.14
N LYS A 227 8.53 2.84 -30.92
CA LYS A 227 8.65 3.97 -31.86
C LYS A 227 10.10 4.45 -31.91
N TYR A 228 10.54 4.91 -33.08
CA TYR A 228 11.82 5.60 -33.18
C TYR A 228 11.84 6.87 -32.35
N HIS A 229 13.02 7.19 -31.83
CA HIS A 229 13.18 8.37 -31.02
C HIS A 229 14.43 9.13 -31.45
N VAL A 230 14.28 10.45 -31.53
CA VAL A 230 15.35 11.40 -31.80
C VAL A 230 15.40 12.31 -30.59
N THR A 231 16.47 12.20 -29.80
CA THR A 231 16.70 13.04 -28.62
C THR A 231 17.78 14.06 -28.96
N GLY A 232 17.58 15.31 -28.56
CA GLY A 232 18.47 16.41 -28.92
C GLY A 232 18.38 16.83 -30.40
N GLY A 233 18.89 18.03 -30.66
CA GLY A 233 18.68 18.78 -31.89
C GLY A 233 17.21 19.13 -32.12
N ARG A 234 16.92 19.47 -33.37
CA ARG A 234 15.57 19.81 -33.83
C ARG A 234 15.05 18.74 -34.79
N PRO A 235 14.19 17.79 -34.33
CA PRO A 235 13.69 16.70 -35.18
C PRO A 235 12.99 17.20 -36.46
N ASP A 236 12.39 18.40 -36.40
CA ASP A 236 11.79 19.05 -37.57
C ASP A 236 12.83 19.45 -38.63
N ILE A 237 14.05 19.83 -38.22
CA ILE A 237 15.16 20.12 -39.14
C ILE A 237 15.64 18.82 -39.78
N LEU A 238 15.76 17.73 -39.01
CA LEU A 238 16.15 16.42 -39.53
C LEU A 238 15.21 15.97 -40.67
N LEU A 239 13.90 16.15 -40.48
CA LEU A 239 12.89 15.78 -41.46
C LEU A 239 12.84 16.69 -42.69
N ARG A 240 13.01 18.01 -42.49
CA ARG A 240 12.81 19.00 -43.56
C ARG A 240 14.06 19.30 -44.36
N GLN A 241 15.21 19.29 -43.70
CA GLN A 241 16.49 19.77 -44.24
C GLN A 241 17.56 18.67 -44.27
N GLY A 242 17.27 17.52 -43.66
CA GLY A 242 18.14 16.35 -43.69
C GLY A 242 19.15 16.32 -42.54
N PHE A 243 20.01 15.31 -42.61
CA PHE A 243 20.90 14.92 -41.53
C PHE A 243 21.95 15.98 -41.21
N ASP A 244 22.64 16.51 -42.22
CA ASP A 244 23.73 17.46 -42.01
C ASP A 244 23.22 18.78 -41.44
N ALA A 245 22.05 19.25 -41.88
CA ALA A 245 21.39 20.42 -41.31
C ALA A 245 20.98 20.20 -39.84
N TRP A 246 20.55 18.98 -39.49
CA TRP A 246 20.27 18.63 -38.10
C TRP A 246 21.54 18.59 -37.25
N LEU A 247 22.63 18.03 -37.75
CA LEU A 247 23.95 18.09 -37.09
C LEU A 247 24.52 19.50 -36.99
N ASP A 248 24.22 20.38 -37.94
CA ASP A 248 24.60 21.79 -37.83
C ASP A 248 23.74 22.50 -36.77
N SER A 249 22.48 22.10 -36.57
CA SER A 249 21.59 22.70 -35.56
C SER A 249 22.07 22.46 -34.12
N ILE A 250 22.76 21.35 -33.86
CA ILE A 250 23.32 21.01 -32.55
C ILE A 250 24.64 21.73 -32.24
N LYS A 251 25.20 22.51 -33.17
CA LYS A 251 26.35 23.37 -32.85
C LYS A 251 25.99 24.46 -31.83
N THR A 252 24.70 24.68 -31.59
CA THR A 252 24.19 25.53 -30.51
C THR A 252 23.76 24.68 -29.31
N THR A 253 24.01 25.17 -28.10
CA THR A 253 23.65 24.46 -26.85
C THR A 253 22.14 24.32 -26.63
N GLN A 254 21.31 25.08 -27.38
CA GLN A 254 19.85 25.09 -27.24
C GLN A 254 19.16 23.79 -27.68
N GLY A 255 19.87 22.94 -28.44
CA GLY A 255 19.36 21.64 -28.87
C GLY A 255 19.90 20.47 -28.06
N TRP A 256 20.71 20.69 -27.04
CA TRP A 256 21.38 19.60 -26.32
C TRP A 256 20.45 18.95 -25.30
N ASP A 257 20.46 17.62 -25.24
CA ASP A 257 19.72 16.85 -24.23
C ASP A 257 20.53 15.64 -23.78
N ILE A 258 20.12 15.01 -22.68
CA ILE A 258 20.76 13.79 -22.16
C ILE A 258 20.47 12.64 -23.13
N ILE A 259 21.53 12.10 -23.74
CA ILE A 259 21.43 11.01 -24.72
C ILE A 259 21.93 9.68 -24.19
N LYS A 260 22.69 9.71 -23.09
CA LYS A 260 23.15 8.52 -22.38
C LYS A 260 23.40 8.85 -20.92
N VAL A 261 22.94 7.98 -20.03
CA VAL A 261 23.20 8.03 -18.59
C VAL A 261 24.06 6.82 -18.24
N THR A 262 25.15 7.05 -17.53
CA THR A 262 26.08 6.00 -17.10
C THR A 262 26.06 5.79 -15.59
N LYS A 263 25.71 6.83 -14.81
CA LYS A 263 25.59 6.74 -13.35
C LYS A 263 24.44 7.62 -12.86
N VAL A 264 23.69 7.08 -11.91
CA VAL A 264 22.60 7.76 -11.23
C VAL A 264 22.73 7.60 -9.73
N ILE A 265 22.08 8.47 -8.99
CA ILE A 265 21.89 8.34 -7.55
C ILE A 265 20.39 8.43 -7.23
N PRO A 266 19.91 7.81 -6.15
CA PRO A 266 18.61 8.12 -5.58
C PRO A 266 18.48 9.62 -5.29
N ILE A 267 17.29 10.18 -5.53
CA ILE A 267 17.01 11.60 -5.28
C ILE A 267 17.18 11.98 -3.80
N THR A 268 17.15 10.99 -2.90
CA THR A 268 17.36 11.20 -1.46
C THR A 268 18.81 11.44 -1.09
N ASP A 269 19.77 10.98 -1.90
CA ASP A 269 21.20 11.07 -1.57
C ASP A 269 21.71 12.52 -1.53
N ILE A 270 20.98 13.46 -2.14
CA ILE A 270 21.30 14.89 -2.09
C ILE A 270 20.68 15.60 -0.87
N LEU A 271 19.83 14.94 -0.09
CA LEU A 271 19.21 15.53 1.11
C LEU A 271 20.21 15.56 2.28
N GLY A 272 19.90 16.32 3.33
CA GLY A 272 20.69 16.28 4.57
C GLY A 272 20.63 14.90 5.24
N HIS A 273 21.73 14.47 5.87
CA HIS A 273 21.87 13.15 6.51
C HIS A 273 20.71 12.80 7.45
N SER A 274 20.25 13.75 8.26
CA SER A 274 19.12 13.54 9.18
C SER A 274 17.81 13.24 8.48
N ILE A 275 17.56 13.82 7.30
CA ILE A 275 16.38 13.52 6.49
C ILE A 275 16.54 12.15 5.84
N GLN A 276 17.74 11.83 5.33
CA GLN A 276 18.04 10.52 4.75
C GLN A 276 17.83 9.39 5.77
N GLU A 277 18.36 9.53 6.99
CA GLU A 277 18.17 8.55 8.08
C GLU A 277 16.69 8.36 8.40
N ARG A 278 15.91 9.44 8.53
CA ARG A 278 14.46 9.34 8.81
C ARG A 278 13.70 8.64 7.70
N ILE A 279 14.03 8.91 6.43
CA ILE A 279 13.46 8.20 5.28
C ILE A 279 13.87 6.73 5.33
N GLN A 280 15.15 6.44 5.56
CA GLN A 280 15.65 5.09 5.63
C GLN A 280 15.02 4.30 6.77
N GLU A 281 14.91 4.86 7.98
CA GLU A 281 14.22 4.24 9.12
C GLU A 281 12.76 3.96 8.79
N LEU A 282 12.05 4.92 8.20
CA LEU A 282 10.66 4.77 7.80
C LEU A 282 10.46 3.63 6.79
N TYR A 283 11.32 3.56 5.77
CA TYR A 283 11.26 2.50 4.75
C TYR A 283 11.92 1.17 5.18
N THR A 284 12.81 1.17 6.15
CA THR A 284 13.38 -0.06 6.75
C THR A 284 12.39 -0.69 7.72
N ASN A 285 11.61 0.14 8.42
CA ASN A 285 10.48 -0.28 9.25
C ASN A 285 9.19 -0.52 8.45
N ARG A 286 9.19 -0.21 7.13
CA ARG A 286 8.17 -0.61 6.16
C ARG A 286 8.29 -2.10 5.86
N SER A 287 8.10 -2.92 6.89
CA SER A 287 7.35 -4.14 6.61
C SER A 287 5.98 -3.64 6.17
N VAL A 288 5.70 -3.70 4.86
CA VAL A 288 4.36 -3.44 4.29
C VAL A 288 3.31 -4.23 5.07
N LEU A 289 3.75 -5.28 5.75
CA LEU A 289 2.99 -6.16 6.58
C LEU A 289 3.28 -5.93 8.06
N PHE A 290 2.28 -6.01 8.91
CA PHE A 290 2.51 -6.32 10.31
C PHE A 290 1.70 -7.54 10.71
N CYS A 291 2.19 -8.28 11.68
CA CYS A 291 1.52 -9.47 12.18
C CYS A 291 0.80 -9.16 13.49
N SER A 292 -0.41 -9.69 13.66
CA SER A 292 -1.08 -9.73 14.96
C SER A 292 -0.32 -10.62 15.95
N PRO A 293 -0.68 -10.65 17.24
CA PRO A 293 -0.28 -11.75 18.10
C PRO A 293 -0.75 -13.10 17.52
N SER A 294 0.01 -14.17 17.77
CA SER A 294 -0.39 -15.53 17.40
C SER A 294 -1.34 -16.11 18.46
N ILE A 295 -2.39 -16.80 18.02
CA ILE A 295 -3.39 -17.43 18.89
C ILE A 295 -3.43 -18.92 18.58
N GLY A 296 -3.42 -19.76 19.63
CA GLY A 296 -3.53 -21.22 19.52
C GLY A 296 -2.41 -21.96 20.27
N GLY A 297 -2.26 -23.25 19.95
CA GLY A 297 -1.30 -24.16 20.57
C GLY A 297 0.03 -24.29 19.81
N SER A 298 0.89 -25.20 20.29
CA SER A 298 2.17 -25.50 19.64
C SER A 298 1.98 -26.22 18.31
N PRO A 299 2.46 -25.69 17.18
CA PRO A 299 2.25 -26.31 15.88
C PRO A 299 3.27 -27.41 15.58
N GLN A 300 2.87 -28.38 14.74
CA GLN A 300 3.79 -29.38 14.17
C GLN A 300 4.42 -28.87 12.87
N PHE A 301 3.64 -28.18 12.04
CA PHE A 301 4.06 -27.59 10.77
C PHE A 301 3.81 -26.08 10.77
N GLY A 302 4.67 -25.33 10.08
CA GLY A 302 4.52 -23.88 9.92
C GLY A 302 3.55 -23.51 8.80
N LEU A 303 2.76 -22.47 9.04
CA LEU A 303 1.88 -21.82 8.07
C LEU A 303 2.48 -20.45 7.76
N ASP A 304 2.89 -20.23 6.51
CA ASP A 304 3.34 -18.93 6.04
C ASP A 304 2.57 -18.54 4.77
N GLY A 305 1.50 -17.79 4.97
CA GLY A 305 0.74 -17.14 3.90
C GLY A 305 1.19 -15.70 3.63
N ALA A 306 2.26 -15.22 4.28
CA ALA A 306 2.78 -13.87 4.03
C ALA A 306 3.56 -13.79 2.70
N ALA A 307 3.92 -14.92 2.09
CA ALA A 307 4.70 -14.95 0.84
C ALA A 307 4.01 -14.23 -0.33
N ASN A 308 2.67 -14.20 -0.36
CA ASN A 308 1.85 -13.60 -1.43
C ASN A 308 1.15 -12.30 -0.99
N SER A 309 1.55 -11.77 0.17
CA SER A 309 0.89 -10.68 0.88
C SER A 309 0.96 -9.30 0.22
N LEU A 310 1.57 -9.18 -0.96
CA LEU A 310 1.50 -7.94 -1.75
C LEU A 310 0.23 -7.89 -2.62
N CYS A 311 -0.40 -9.04 -2.86
CA CYS A 311 -1.63 -9.11 -3.64
C CYS A 311 -2.87 -9.09 -2.72
N PRO A 312 -3.95 -8.40 -3.11
CA PRO A 312 -5.20 -8.47 -2.37
C PRO A 312 -5.76 -9.89 -2.36
N ILE A 313 -6.29 -10.31 -1.22
CA ILE A 313 -7.03 -11.57 -1.10
C ILE A 313 -8.33 -11.46 -1.89
N GLN A 314 -8.61 -12.45 -2.73
CA GLN A 314 -9.88 -12.59 -3.46
C GLN A 314 -10.85 -13.51 -2.72
N ARG A 315 -10.34 -14.61 -2.16
CA ARG A 315 -11.16 -15.65 -1.54
C ARG A 315 -10.41 -16.33 -0.41
N ILE A 316 -11.11 -16.64 0.69
CA ILE A 316 -10.61 -17.48 1.77
C ILE A 316 -11.52 -18.70 1.86
N GLU A 317 -11.00 -19.87 1.56
CA GLU A 317 -11.68 -21.16 1.73
C GLU A 317 -11.34 -21.74 3.11
N ILE A 318 -12.38 -22.22 3.78
CA ILE A 318 -12.34 -22.66 5.17
C ILE A 318 -12.95 -24.05 5.22
N GLY A 319 -12.12 -25.05 5.49
CA GLY A 319 -12.56 -26.40 5.79
C GLY A 319 -12.74 -26.57 7.29
N PHE A 320 -13.91 -27.06 7.72
CA PHE A 320 -14.24 -27.14 9.14
C PHE A 320 -15.19 -28.30 9.44
N SER A 321 -15.23 -28.69 10.73
CA SER A 321 -16.21 -29.60 11.32
C SER A 321 -16.97 -28.90 12.45
N ASP A 322 -17.87 -29.62 13.11
CA ASP A 322 -18.57 -29.15 14.32
C ASP A 322 -17.66 -29.05 15.55
N VAL A 323 -16.38 -29.41 15.42
CA VAL A 323 -15.38 -29.36 16.50
C VAL A 323 -14.28 -28.34 16.22
N ARG A 324 -13.82 -28.17 14.97
CA ARG A 324 -12.61 -27.39 14.67
C ARG A 324 -12.51 -26.84 13.26
N ILE A 325 -11.56 -25.92 13.08
CA ILE A 325 -11.04 -25.54 11.77
C ILE A 325 -10.00 -26.57 11.31
N GLU A 326 -10.28 -27.22 10.18
CA GLU A 326 -9.51 -28.34 9.64
C GLU A 326 -8.52 -27.89 8.58
N SER A 327 -8.90 -26.90 7.75
CA SER A 327 -8.01 -26.35 6.74
C SER A 327 -8.34 -24.91 6.36
N LEU A 328 -7.32 -24.21 5.87
CA LEU A 328 -7.42 -22.85 5.35
C LEU A 328 -6.68 -22.74 4.02
N LEU A 329 -7.30 -22.09 3.04
CA LEU A 329 -6.70 -21.78 1.75
C LEU A 329 -7.05 -20.34 1.36
N VAL A 330 -6.04 -19.58 0.93
CA VAL A 330 -6.20 -18.18 0.54
C VAL A 330 -5.89 -18.06 -0.95
N CYS A 331 -6.85 -17.55 -1.73
CA CYS A 331 -6.67 -17.21 -3.14
C CYS A 331 -6.52 -15.70 -3.31
N TYR A 332 -5.55 -15.28 -4.11
CA TYR A 332 -5.26 -13.88 -4.40
C TYR A 332 -5.82 -13.47 -5.76
N VAL A 333 -6.00 -12.17 -5.98
CA VAL A 333 -6.61 -11.62 -7.21
C VAL A 333 -5.80 -11.95 -8.48
N ASP A 334 -4.49 -12.15 -8.36
CA ASP A 334 -3.58 -12.51 -9.45
C ASP A 334 -3.58 -14.03 -9.77
N GLY A 335 -4.37 -14.82 -9.03
CA GLY A 335 -4.46 -16.26 -9.18
C GLY A 335 -3.45 -17.05 -8.33
N LEU A 336 -2.59 -16.38 -7.54
CA LEU A 336 -1.75 -17.07 -6.57
C LEU A 336 -2.59 -17.71 -5.47
N ILE A 337 -2.05 -18.77 -4.87
CA ILE A 337 -2.71 -19.55 -3.81
C ILE A 337 -1.71 -19.79 -2.68
N SER A 338 -2.17 -19.56 -1.44
CA SER A 338 -1.47 -19.94 -0.21
C SER A 338 -2.27 -21.03 0.50
N GLY A 339 -1.67 -22.21 0.67
CA GLY A 339 -2.31 -23.40 1.23
C GLY A 339 -2.63 -24.47 0.17
N PRO A 340 -3.51 -25.44 0.49
CA PRO A 340 -4.25 -25.56 1.74
C PRO A 340 -3.33 -25.89 2.91
N TYR A 341 -3.52 -25.20 4.02
CA TYR A 341 -2.88 -25.51 5.30
C TYR A 341 -3.81 -26.36 6.13
N GLY A 342 -3.28 -27.35 6.85
CA GLY A 342 -4.08 -28.45 7.39
C GLY A 342 -4.45 -29.47 6.30
N ARG A 343 -4.80 -30.69 6.69
CA ARG A 343 -5.09 -31.76 5.73
C ARG A 343 -6.57 -32.15 5.76
N SER A 344 -7.29 -31.72 4.73
CA SER A 344 -8.60 -32.27 4.38
C SER A 344 -8.42 -33.63 3.70
N ARG A 345 -8.44 -34.74 4.43
CA ARG A 345 -8.72 -36.03 3.78
C ARG A 345 -10.23 -36.21 3.59
N ASP A 346 -11.03 -35.69 4.53
CA ASP A 346 -12.48 -35.76 4.56
C ASP A 346 -13.07 -34.51 5.26
N THR A 347 -12.76 -33.28 4.80
CA THR A 347 -13.35 -32.10 5.45
C THR A 347 -14.86 -32.25 5.51
N THR A 348 -15.42 -32.16 6.71
CA THR A 348 -16.85 -32.43 6.88
C THR A 348 -17.69 -31.36 6.19
N ARG A 349 -17.17 -30.12 6.16
CA ARG A 349 -17.77 -28.96 5.49
C ARG A 349 -16.68 -28.07 4.91
N LEU A 350 -17.00 -27.44 3.78
CA LEU A 350 -16.16 -26.45 3.11
C LEU A 350 -17.04 -25.24 2.78
N ASP A 351 -16.59 -24.05 3.13
CA ASP A 351 -17.22 -22.79 2.71
C ASP A 351 -16.14 -21.79 2.29
N ALA A 352 -16.53 -20.70 1.63
CA ALA A 352 -15.63 -19.68 1.15
C ALA A 352 -16.15 -18.27 1.40
N LEU A 353 -15.30 -17.42 1.99
CA LEU A 353 -15.50 -15.98 2.01
C LEU A 353 -14.95 -15.38 0.73
N VAL A 354 -15.82 -14.93 -0.16
CA VAL A 354 -15.45 -14.22 -1.39
C VAL A 354 -15.43 -12.72 -1.15
N LEU A 355 -14.36 -12.04 -1.57
CA LEU A 355 -14.19 -10.60 -1.49
C LEU A 355 -14.43 -9.98 -2.87
N ALA A 356 -15.38 -9.04 -2.94
CA ALA A 356 -15.58 -8.25 -4.15
C ALA A 356 -14.46 -7.20 -4.31
N HIS A 357 -14.41 -6.53 -5.48
CA HIS A 357 -13.42 -5.49 -5.71
C HIS A 357 -13.54 -4.36 -4.66
N GLY A 358 -12.43 -4.09 -3.95
CA GLY A 358 -12.37 -3.11 -2.86
C GLY A 358 -12.86 -3.63 -1.50
N GLU A 359 -13.36 -4.86 -1.41
CA GLU A 359 -13.61 -5.51 -0.13
C GLU A 359 -12.35 -6.17 0.41
N PHE A 360 -12.16 -6.10 1.72
CA PHE A 360 -11.08 -6.80 2.42
C PHE A 360 -11.49 -7.12 3.85
N VAL A 361 -10.81 -8.10 4.45
CA VAL A 361 -11.02 -8.47 5.86
C VAL A 361 -10.27 -7.48 6.77
N THR A 362 -10.94 -6.99 7.82
CA THR A 362 -10.37 -6.04 8.80
C THR A 362 -10.16 -6.66 10.18
N ASP A 363 -10.96 -7.66 10.53
CA ASP A 363 -10.94 -8.29 11.85
C ASP A 363 -11.25 -9.78 11.72
N ILE A 364 -10.65 -10.59 12.60
CA ILE A 364 -10.89 -12.03 12.70
C ILE A 364 -11.15 -12.39 14.16
N PHE A 365 -12.33 -12.95 14.45
CA PHE A 365 -12.64 -13.54 15.74
C PHE A 365 -12.26 -15.01 15.76
N ILE A 366 -11.61 -15.42 16.84
CA ILE A 366 -11.08 -16.76 17.02
C ILE A 366 -11.53 -17.31 18.37
N TRP A 367 -12.11 -18.50 18.35
CA TRP A 367 -12.35 -19.30 19.55
C TRP A 367 -11.33 -20.44 19.60
N PRO A 368 -10.21 -20.28 20.32
CA PRO A 368 -9.20 -21.31 20.43
C PRO A 368 -9.56 -22.36 21.50
N THR A 369 -8.89 -23.50 21.42
CA THR A 369 -8.69 -24.42 22.55
C THR A 369 -7.19 -24.44 22.89
N ASP A 370 -6.79 -25.25 23.85
CA ASP A 370 -5.38 -25.45 24.19
C ASP A 370 -4.57 -26.16 23.09
N HIS A 371 -5.25 -26.72 22.08
CA HIS A 371 -4.62 -27.56 21.06
C HIS A 371 -4.85 -27.07 19.63
N PHE A 372 -6.02 -26.50 19.36
CA PHE A 372 -6.42 -26.12 18.01
C PHE A 372 -7.39 -24.94 17.97
N ILE A 373 -7.56 -24.36 16.79
CA ILE A 373 -8.57 -23.34 16.53
C ILE A 373 -9.93 -24.01 16.35
N ALA A 374 -10.81 -23.86 17.33
CA ALA A 374 -12.13 -24.48 17.27
C ALA A 374 -13.02 -23.76 16.25
N SER A 375 -12.97 -22.43 16.25
CA SER A 375 -13.86 -21.61 15.42
C SER A 375 -13.26 -20.28 15.00
N LEU A 376 -13.79 -19.77 13.89
CA LEU A 376 -13.30 -18.62 13.15
C LEU A 376 -14.50 -17.81 12.62
N GLN A 377 -14.45 -16.50 12.73
CA GLN A 377 -15.40 -15.60 12.07
C GLN A 377 -14.65 -14.39 11.49
N LEU A 378 -14.92 -14.06 10.23
CA LEU A 378 -14.23 -13.00 9.51
C LEU A 378 -15.12 -11.79 9.30
N VAL A 379 -14.50 -10.62 9.32
CA VAL A 379 -15.18 -9.33 9.19
C VAL A 379 -14.63 -8.55 8.02
N LYS A 380 -15.51 -8.10 7.12
CA LYS A 380 -15.14 -7.22 6.01
C LYS A 380 -15.17 -5.75 6.41
N ASN A 381 -14.41 -4.93 5.68
CA ASN A 381 -14.51 -3.48 5.69
C ASN A 381 -15.92 -2.97 5.34
N THR A 382 -16.73 -3.72 4.59
CA THR A 382 -18.12 -3.36 4.27
C THR A 382 -19.10 -3.53 5.43
N GLY A 383 -18.62 -4.01 6.58
CA GLY A 383 -19.46 -4.30 7.74
C GLY A 383 -20.06 -5.71 7.75
N TYR A 384 -19.93 -6.45 6.65
CA TYR A 384 -20.32 -7.85 6.59
C TYR A 384 -19.53 -8.69 7.58
N VAL A 385 -20.23 -9.59 8.27
CA VAL A 385 -19.67 -10.58 9.20
C VAL A 385 -20.01 -11.96 8.66
N SER A 386 -19.01 -12.83 8.52
CA SER A 386 -19.24 -14.21 8.08
C SER A 386 -20.04 -14.99 9.13
N PRO A 387 -20.59 -16.17 8.78
CA PRO A 387 -20.96 -17.17 9.78
C PRO A 387 -19.76 -17.52 10.68
N ILE A 388 -20.05 -18.08 11.86
CA ILE A 388 -19.04 -18.73 12.68
C ILE A 388 -18.73 -20.09 12.04
N TYR A 389 -17.52 -20.24 11.55
CA TYR A 389 -16.99 -21.50 11.02
C TYR A 389 -16.42 -22.35 12.16
N GLY A 390 -16.61 -23.66 12.11
CA GLY A 390 -16.09 -24.59 13.12
C GLY A 390 -17.12 -24.94 14.20
N ALA A 391 -16.64 -25.12 15.43
CA ALA A 391 -17.51 -25.37 16.57
C ALA A 391 -18.45 -24.19 16.86
N THR A 392 -19.62 -24.47 17.39
CA THR A 392 -20.53 -23.42 17.88
C THR A 392 -20.61 -23.39 19.40
N ARG A 393 -19.88 -24.28 20.10
CA ARG A 393 -19.91 -24.46 21.55
C ARG A 393 -18.62 -25.08 22.12
N GLY A 394 -18.42 -24.94 23.42
CA GLY A 394 -17.53 -25.80 24.21
C GLY A 394 -16.02 -25.57 24.07
N THR A 395 -15.57 -24.32 23.99
CA THR A 395 -14.13 -23.99 23.94
C THR A 395 -13.57 -23.63 25.31
N THR A 396 -12.44 -24.20 25.70
CA THR A 396 -11.81 -23.90 27.00
C THR A 396 -11.26 -22.48 27.06
N GLN A 397 -10.93 -21.85 25.94
CA GLN A 397 -10.31 -20.52 25.98
C GLN A 397 -11.29 -19.37 25.71
N PRO A 398 -10.96 -18.16 26.21
CA PRO A 398 -11.69 -16.95 25.87
C PRO A 398 -11.64 -16.63 24.37
N LEU A 399 -12.68 -15.97 23.87
CA LEU A 399 -12.68 -15.39 22.53
C LEU A 399 -11.52 -14.39 22.37
N ARG A 400 -10.88 -14.44 21.22
CA ARG A 400 -9.76 -13.56 20.85
C ARG A 400 -10.09 -12.84 19.56
N LEU A 401 -9.65 -11.59 19.49
CA LEU A 401 -9.80 -10.74 18.31
C LEU A 401 -8.43 -10.48 17.70
N LEU A 402 -8.21 -10.96 16.47
CA LEU A 402 -7.10 -10.50 15.64
C LEU A 402 -7.57 -9.26 14.88
N ASN A 403 -7.13 -8.10 15.38
CA ASN A 403 -7.52 -6.82 14.85
C ASN A 403 -6.44 -6.27 13.90
N GLY A 404 -6.83 -5.93 12.67
CA GLY A 404 -5.98 -5.22 11.71
C GLY A 404 -5.91 -3.71 11.94
N ASN A 405 -6.61 -3.15 12.92
CA ASN A 405 -6.81 -1.71 13.13
C ASN A 405 -7.31 -1.00 11.86
N GLY A 406 -8.28 -1.63 11.19
CA GLY A 406 -8.84 -1.13 9.93
C GLY A 406 -8.00 -1.46 8.70
N LYS A 407 -6.88 -2.14 8.88
CA LYS A 407 -6.03 -2.54 7.77
C LYS A 407 -6.54 -3.79 7.06
N ALA A 408 -6.18 -3.94 5.79
CA ALA A 408 -6.56 -5.09 4.99
C ALA A 408 -5.76 -6.33 5.37
N LEU A 409 -6.43 -7.48 5.52
CA LEU A 409 -5.77 -8.77 5.66
C LEU A 409 -4.96 -9.06 4.39
N ALA A 410 -3.65 -9.21 4.56
CA ALA A 410 -2.70 -9.54 3.50
C ALA A 410 -2.49 -11.06 3.40
N GLY A 411 -2.63 -11.78 4.51
CA GLY A 411 -2.47 -13.22 4.56
C GLY A 411 -2.66 -13.77 5.97
N LEU A 412 -2.44 -15.07 6.11
CA LEU A 412 -2.48 -15.77 7.39
C LEU A 412 -1.13 -16.46 7.60
N SER A 413 -0.62 -16.45 8.83
CA SER A 413 0.55 -17.20 9.29
C SER A 413 0.19 -18.03 10.53
N GLY A 414 1.08 -18.90 11.00
CA GLY A 414 0.88 -19.70 12.20
C GLY A 414 1.34 -21.14 12.03
N GLY A 415 0.47 -22.10 12.32
CA GLY A 415 0.80 -23.50 12.16
C GLY A 415 -0.39 -24.44 12.24
N TYR A 416 -0.12 -25.68 11.83
CA TYR A 416 -1.13 -26.72 11.68
C TYR A 416 -0.54 -28.10 12.00
N ASP A 417 -1.42 -29.09 12.14
CA ASP A 417 -1.06 -30.50 12.21
C ASP A 417 -1.76 -31.31 11.10
N GLU A 418 -1.71 -32.64 11.15
CA GLU A 418 -2.33 -33.48 10.13
C GLU A 418 -3.86 -33.36 10.03
N THR A 419 -4.52 -32.73 11.00
CA THR A 419 -5.98 -32.76 11.17
C THR A 419 -6.62 -31.39 11.36
N ASN A 420 -5.85 -30.37 11.75
CA ASN A 420 -6.40 -29.08 12.12
C ASN A 420 -5.40 -27.93 12.05
N ILE A 421 -5.95 -26.72 12.11
CA ILE A 421 -5.20 -25.49 12.34
C ILE A 421 -4.94 -25.35 13.84
N THR A 422 -3.67 -25.36 14.24
CA THR A 422 -3.27 -25.35 15.66
C THR A 422 -2.98 -23.95 16.16
N LEU A 423 -2.45 -23.08 15.28
CA LEU A 423 -2.02 -21.72 15.59
C LEU A 423 -2.37 -20.80 14.41
N LEU A 424 -2.93 -19.63 14.69
CA LEU A 424 -3.24 -18.62 13.69
C LEU A 424 -2.72 -17.24 14.09
N GLN A 425 -2.15 -16.54 13.12
CA GLN A 425 -1.69 -15.17 13.19
C GLN A 425 -2.14 -14.48 11.90
N ALA A 426 -2.70 -13.29 12.02
CA ALA A 426 -3.13 -12.51 10.87
C ALA A 426 -2.00 -11.57 10.44
N VAL A 427 -1.80 -11.46 9.13
CA VAL A 427 -0.81 -10.58 8.51
C VAL A 427 -1.58 -9.48 7.78
N TRP A 428 -1.27 -8.22 8.09
CA TRP A 428 -2.07 -7.07 7.69
C TRP A 428 -1.25 -6.08 6.86
N HIS A 429 -1.86 -5.50 5.83
CA HIS A 429 -1.31 -4.41 5.03
C HIS A 429 -1.24 -3.11 5.81
N SER A 430 -0.08 -2.50 5.93
CA SER A 430 0.07 -1.17 6.52
C SER A 430 -0.48 -0.04 5.62
N ASP A 431 -0.52 -0.27 4.31
CA ASP A 431 -0.83 0.71 3.26
C ASP A 431 -2.32 0.78 2.87
N LEU A 432 -3.06 -0.32 3.01
CA LEU A 432 -4.50 -0.41 2.76
C LEU A 432 -5.30 -0.25 4.04
N GLU A 433 -6.13 0.78 4.11
CA GLU A 433 -6.89 1.13 5.32
C GLU A 433 -8.36 1.41 5.02
N PHE A 434 -9.22 0.90 5.92
CA PHE A 434 -10.63 1.21 5.94
C PHE A 434 -10.84 2.61 6.49
N ILE A 435 -11.27 3.51 5.60
CA ILE A 435 -11.56 4.90 5.93
C ILE A 435 -12.61 4.93 7.05
N ASN A 436 -12.30 5.68 8.12
CA ASN A 436 -13.10 5.83 9.34
C ASN A 436 -13.08 4.65 10.32
N TYR A 437 -12.19 3.67 10.17
CA TYR A 437 -12.07 2.59 11.16
C TYR A 437 -11.89 3.17 12.57
N LYS A 438 -12.73 2.73 13.51
CA LYS A 438 -12.57 3.07 14.93
C LYS A 438 -11.65 2.04 15.57
N ARG A 439 -10.52 2.51 16.11
CA ARG A 439 -9.63 1.67 16.90
C ARG A 439 -10.42 0.98 18.01
N SER A 440 -10.21 -0.31 18.18
CA SER A 440 -10.92 -1.10 19.18
C SER A 440 -9.98 -1.77 20.17
N ALA A 441 -10.51 -2.01 21.36
CA ALA A 441 -9.88 -2.77 22.42
C ALA A 441 -10.90 -3.78 22.98
N THR A 442 -10.43 -4.86 23.61
CA THR A 442 -11.35 -5.87 24.15
C THR A 442 -11.01 -6.24 25.58
N THR A 443 -12.04 -6.56 26.36
CA THR A 443 -11.93 -7.12 27.72
C THR A 443 -12.88 -8.29 27.85
N PHE A 444 -12.48 -9.36 28.53
CA PHE A 444 -13.24 -10.61 28.65
C PHE A 444 -13.53 -10.97 30.10
N ILE A 445 -14.74 -11.46 30.39
CA ILE A 445 -15.17 -11.99 31.69
C ILE A 445 -16.05 -13.22 31.50
N GLY A 446 -15.98 -14.16 32.44
CA GLY A 446 -16.92 -15.28 32.58
C GLY A 446 -16.30 -16.64 32.30
N GLY A 447 -17.16 -17.63 32.12
CA GLY A 447 -16.79 -19.04 31.97
C GLY A 447 -16.45 -19.47 30.54
N GLU A 448 -15.96 -20.70 30.47
CA GLU A 448 -15.43 -21.30 29.23
C GLU A 448 -16.53 -21.95 28.37
N ASP A 449 -17.64 -22.39 28.95
CA ASP A 449 -18.67 -23.14 28.21
C ASP A 449 -19.76 -22.24 27.59
N GLY A 450 -20.58 -22.83 26.70
CA GLY A 450 -21.75 -22.21 26.09
C GLY A 450 -21.68 -22.08 24.57
N ASP A 451 -22.82 -21.76 23.96
CA ASP A 451 -22.96 -21.49 22.53
C ASP A 451 -22.40 -20.11 22.19
N PHE A 452 -21.64 -20.00 21.11
CA PHE A 452 -20.96 -18.76 20.71
C PHE A 452 -21.93 -17.77 20.10
N TRP A 453 -21.78 -16.50 20.46
CA TRP A 453 -22.52 -15.39 19.87
C TRP A 453 -21.62 -14.17 19.67
N ASN A 454 -21.98 -13.33 18.70
CA ASN A 454 -21.29 -12.09 18.38
C ASN A 454 -22.31 -11.07 17.87
N ASP A 455 -22.53 -9.99 18.61
CA ASP A 455 -23.54 -9.00 18.25
C ASP A 455 -23.13 -8.11 17.07
N LEU A 456 -21.88 -8.19 16.58
CA LEU A 456 -21.37 -7.35 15.49
C LEU A 456 -22.24 -7.40 14.22
N SER A 457 -22.95 -8.50 13.96
CA SER A 457 -23.87 -8.61 12.82
C SER A 457 -25.16 -7.80 12.99
N PHE A 458 -25.45 -7.28 14.20
CA PHE A 458 -26.69 -6.60 14.56
C PHE A 458 -26.50 -5.11 14.87
N ILE A 459 -25.30 -4.55 14.67
CA ILE A 459 -25.03 -3.15 15.01
C ILE A 459 -25.37 -2.15 13.90
N GLY A 460 -25.68 -2.61 12.68
CA GLY A 460 -25.96 -1.71 11.56
C GLY A 460 -24.72 -0.91 11.12
N ASP A 461 -24.83 0.42 11.01
CA ASP A 461 -23.72 1.28 10.58
C ASP A 461 -22.68 1.50 11.70
N ARG A 462 -21.56 0.79 11.62
CA ARG A 462 -20.50 0.75 12.64
C ARG A 462 -19.91 2.10 13.04
N PHE A 463 -20.07 3.13 12.21
CA PHE A 463 -19.56 4.46 12.53
C PHE A 463 -20.49 5.22 13.47
N SER A 464 -21.79 5.04 13.31
CA SER A 464 -22.81 5.73 14.08
C SER A 464 -23.46 4.86 15.17
N THR A 465 -23.18 3.55 15.18
CA THR A 465 -23.75 2.65 16.20
C THR A 465 -23.34 3.05 17.61
N ARG A 466 -24.34 3.02 18.50
CA ARG A 466 -24.16 2.95 19.95
C ARG A 466 -25.14 1.94 20.57
N ILE A 467 -24.82 1.46 21.76
CA ILE A 467 -25.79 0.78 22.62
C ILE A 467 -26.78 1.82 23.15
N SER A 468 -28.07 1.56 22.96
CA SER A 468 -29.18 2.43 23.36
C SER A 468 -30.07 1.80 24.43
N GLY A 469 -30.01 0.50 24.61
CA GLY A 469 -30.77 -0.19 25.62
C GLY A 469 -30.22 -1.58 25.93
N ILE A 470 -30.52 -2.06 27.13
CA ILE A 470 -30.19 -3.40 27.60
C ILE A 470 -31.41 -3.94 28.31
N THR A 471 -31.81 -5.15 27.94
CA THR A 471 -32.84 -5.92 28.63
C THR A 471 -32.23 -7.22 29.13
N ALA A 472 -32.59 -7.60 30.35
CA ALA A 472 -32.18 -8.87 30.93
C ALA A 472 -33.32 -9.51 31.72
N ARG A 473 -33.25 -10.82 31.92
CA ARG A 473 -34.07 -11.55 32.89
C ARG A 473 -33.21 -12.20 33.97
N SER A 474 -33.84 -12.49 35.09
CA SER A 474 -33.16 -13.14 36.22
C SER A 474 -34.13 -14.09 36.90
N PRO A 475 -34.10 -15.40 36.58
CA PRO A 475 -34.94 -16.37 37.26
C PRO A 475 -34.62 -16.40 38.75
N GLY A 476 -35.53 -16.97 39.55
CA GLY A 476 -35.35 -17.04 41.02
C GLY A 476 -34.04 -17.68 41.48
N ALA A 477 -33.36 -18.45 40.62
CA ALA A 477 -32.04 -19.05 40.86
C ALA A 477 -30.87 -18.03 40.82
N GLY A 478 -31.07 -16.80 40.34
CA GLY A 478 -30.16 -15.67 40.49
C GLY A 478 -29.13 -15.43 39.38
N TYR A 479 -29.12 -16.23 38.32
CA TYR A 479 -28.22 -16.02 37.18
C TYR A 479 -28.74 -14.97 36.20
N LEU A 480 -27.85 -14.42 35.38
CA LEU A 480 -28.22 -13.59 34.23
C LEU A 480 -28.75 -14.48 33.10
N SER A 481 -30.05 -14.40 32.86
CA SER A 481 -30.76 -15.12 31.80
C SER A 481 -31.38 -14.12 30.81
N ASN A 482 -31.61 -14.51 29.56
CA ASN A 482 -32.14 -13.64 28.48
C ASN A 482 -31.50 -12.25 28.47
N PHE A 483 -30.23 -12.16 28.11
CA PHE A 483 -29.56 -10.88 27.90
C PHE A 483 -29.71 -10.45 26.44
N GLN A 484 -30.21 -9.23 26.22
CA GLN A 484 -30.44 -8.68 24.90
C GLN A 484 -30.02 -7.21 24.87
N THR A 485 -29.39 -6.81 23.77
CA THR A 485 -28.86 -5.45 23.58
C THR A 485 -29.61 -4.77 22.44
N THR A 486 -30.03 -3.53 22.66
CA THR A 486 -30.62 -2.67 21.62
C THR A 486 -29.57 -1.69 21.11
N TYR A 487 -29.18 -1.84 19.85
CA TYR A 487 -28.27 -0.95 19.13
C TYR A 487 -29.05 0.11 18.37
N THR A 488 -28.55 1.34 18.38
CA THR A 488 -29.05 2.43 17.52
C THR A 488 -27.92 2.85 16.59
N SER A 489 -28.17 2.88 15.28
CA SER A 489 -27.26 3.40 14.25
C SER A 489 -28.00 4.31 13.27
N LEU A 490 -27.29 5.02 12.40
CA LEU A 490 -27.88 5.84 11.35
C LEU A 490 -28.00 5.03 10.06
N ALA A 491 -29.24 4.72 9.66
CA ALA A 491 -29.55 4.18 8.34
C ALA A 491 -30.13 5.29 7.47
N ASP A 492 -29.43 5.64 6.37
CA ASP A 492 -29.82 6.73 5.47
C ASP A 492 -30.06 8.08 6.18
N GLY A 493 -29.29 8.35 7.25
CA GLY A 493 -29.38 9.56 8.05
C GLY A 493 -30.48 9.54 9.13
N TYR A 494 -31.26 8.47 9.24
CA TYR A 494 -32.29 8.31 10.27
C TYR A 494 -31.86 7.27 11.32
N PRO A 495 -32.18 7.48 12.61
CA PRO A 495 -31.95 6.47 13.63
C PRO A 495 -32.71 5.18 13.32
N ALA A 496 -31.98 4.07 13.25
CA ALA A 496 -32.49 2.72 13.13
C ALA A 496 -32.12 1.95 14.40
N HIS A 497 -33.12 1.31 15.00
CA HIS A 497 -32.95 0.46 16.17
C HIS A 497 -32.90 -1.01 15.75
N GLN A 498 -31.93 -1.75 16.26
CA GLN A 498 -31.79 -3.17 16.02
C GLN A 498 -31.49 -3.87 17.35
N GLU A 499 -32.26 -4.91 17.64
CA GLU A 499 -32.03 -5.75 18.82
C GLU A 499 -31.17 -6.95 18.45
N SER A 500 -30.26 -7.33 19.35
CA SER A 500 -29.56 -8.61 19.27
C SER A 500 -30.55 -9.77 19.46
N PRO A 501 -30.15 -11.00 19.11
CA PRO A 501 -30.78 -12.19 19.65
C PRO A 501 -30.75 -12.20 21.17
N VAL A 502 -31.65 -12.97 21.75
CA VAL A 502 -31.68 -13.25 23.19
C VAL A 502 -30.59 -14.25 23.54
N HIS A 503 -29.72 -13.89 24.47
CA HIS A 503 -28.65 -14.76 24.97
C HIS A 503 -29.06 -15.38 26.33
N GLY A 504 -29.34 -16.69 26.38
CA GLY A 504 -29.82 -17.42 27.59
C GLY A 504 -31.30 -17.83 27.53
N THR A 505 -31.93 -18.17 28.67
CA THR A 505 -33.35 -18.57 28.75
C THR A 505 -34.30 -17.41 29.03
N GLU A 506 -35.54 -17.50 28.56
CA GLU A 506 -36.59 -16.47 28.77
C GLU A 506 -37.22 -16.45 30.17
N ASP A 507 -36.65 -17.16 31.14
CA ASP A 507 -37.25 -17.31 32.47
C ASP A 507 -37.01 -16.09 33.37
N GLY A 508 -38.02 -15.75 34.18
CA GLY A 508 -37.94 -14.72 35.22
C GLY A 508 -38.44 -13.32 34.80
N PRO A 509 -38.46 -12.38 35.77
CA PRO A 509 -38.87 -10.99 35.51
C PRO A 509 -37.89 -10.27 34.59
N VAL A 510 -38.43 -9.40 33.73
CA VAL A 510 -37.65 -8.54 32.82
C VAL A 510 -37.20 -7.28 33.56
N THR A 511 -35.91 -6.96 33.43
CA THR A 511 -35.32 -5.68 33.82
C THR A 511 -34.80 -5.01 32.56
N GLY A 512 -35.18 -3.76 32.34
CA GLY A 512 -34.76 -2.98 31.19
C GLY A 512 -34.05 -1.69 31.60
N TRP A 513 -33.16 -1.23 30.74
CA TRP A 513 -32.49 0.05 30.87
C TRP A 513 -32.32 0.68 29.49
N THR A 514 -32.54 1.98 29.39
CA THR A 514 -32.41 2.76 28.16
C THR A 514 -31.42 3.89 28.42
N LEU A 515 -30.50 4.08 27.49
CA LEU A 515 -29.53 5.16 27.53
C LEU A 515 -30.11 6.42 26.88
N GLU A 516 -29.85 7.57 27.49
CA GLU A 516 -30.25 8.87 26.95
C GLU A 516 -29.37 9.29 25.76
N ASP A 517 -29.81 10.30 25.01
CA ASP A 517 -29.01 10.87 23.92
C ASP A 517 -27.69 11.44 24.46
N GLY A 518 -26.56 11.01 23.87
CA GLY A 518 -25.22 11.41 24.29
C GLY A 518 -24.68 10.61 25.48
N GLN A 519 -25.49 9.75 26.09
CA GLN A 519 -25.04 8.80 27.10
C GLN A 519 -24.43 7.56 26.44
N TYR A 520 -23.26 7.13 26.94
CA TYR A 520 -22.60 5.91 26.50
C TYR A 520 -21.91 5.19 27.66
N ILE A 521 -21.74 3.88 27.50
CA ILE A 521 -21.18 3.00 28.52
C ILE A 521 -19.66 3.14 28.54
N THR A 522 -19.09 3.42 29.72
CA THR A 522 -17.65 3.61 29.97
C THR A 522 -17.09 2.61 30.99
N GLY A 523 -17.91 1.69 31.50
CA GLY A 523 -17.46 0.65 32.40
C GLY A 523 -18.53 -0.40 32.66
N VAL A 524 -18.07 -1.55 33.14
CA VAL A 524 -18.91 -2.71 33.46
C VAL A 524 -18.41 -3.33 34.76
N ARG A 525 -19.31 -3.56 35.71
CA ARG A 525 -19.00 -4.29 36.94
C ARG A 525 -20.02 -5.38 37.18
N GLY A 526 -19.67 -6.36 38.00
CA GLY A 526 -20.57 -7.47 38.27
C GLY A 526 -19.91 -8.61 39.00
N ARG A 527 -20.57 -9.77 38.93
CA ARG A 527 -20.14 -11.01 39.58
C ARG A 527 -20.32 -12.22 38.66
N HIS A 528 -19.43 -13.21 38.78
CA HIS A 528 -19.58 -14.52 38.15
C HIS A 528 -19.18 -15.65 39.11
N ASP A 529 -19.66 -16.87 38.86
CA ASP A 529 -19.32 -18.06 39.67
C ASP A 529 -18.17 -18.90 39.09
N GLY A 530 -17.64 -18.47 37.93
CA GLY A 530 -16.59 -19.17 37.17
C GLY A 530 -17.15 -19.90 35.94
N THR A 531 -18.45 -20.16 35.91
CA THR A 531 -19.15 -20.78 34.78
C THR A 531 -20.07 -19.78 34.10
N SER A 532 -20.77 -18.97 34.90
CA SER A 532 -21.82 -18.07 34.42
C SER A 532 -21.75 -16.70 35.06
N ILE A 533 -22.22 -15.71 34.31
CA ILE A 533 -22.41 -14.35 34.78
C ILE A 533 -23.65 -14.33 35.69
N CYS A 534 -23.45 -13.91 36.93
CA CYS A 534 -24.50 -13.83 37.95
C CYS A 534 -25.13 -12.44 37.99
N GLU A 535 -24.30 -11.40 37.88
CA GLU A 535 -24.72 -10.00 37.95
C GLU A 535 -23.92 -9.14 36.96
N LEU A 536 -24.58 -8.17 36.32
CA LEU A 536 -23.97 -7.12 35.51
C LEU A 536 -24.57 -5.76 35.83
N GLN A 537 -23.72 -4.74 35.85
CA GLN A 537 -24.11 -3.36 35.95
C GLN A 537 -23.18 -2.49 35.10
N PHE A 538 -23.75 -1.53 34.39
CA PHE A 538 -23.04 -0.65 33.47
C PHE A 538 -22.90 0.75 34.07
N THR A 539 -21.71 1.34 33.93
CA THR A 539 -21.44 2.74 34.26
C THR A 539 -21.31 3.55 32.97
N THR A 540 -21.69 4.82 33.03
CA THR A 540 -21.72 5.70 31.85
C THR A 540 -20.79 6.89 31.98
N ASN A 541 -20.60 7.60 30.87
CA ASN A 541 -19.89 8.87 30.82
C ASN A 541 -20.55 9.97 31.68
N HIS A 542 -21.81 9.80 32.08
CA HIS A 542 -22.49 10.70 32.99
C HIS A 542 -22.23 10.30 34.45
N PRO A 543 -21.68 11.20 35.28
CA PRO A 543 -21.37 10.87 36.67
C PRO A 543 -22.65 10.54 37.45
N ASN A 544 -22.57 9.50 38.27
CA ASN A 544 -23.68 8.96 39.08
C ASN A 544 -24.85 8.36 38.29
N GLN A 545 -24.70 8.14 36.99
CA GLN A 545 -25.70 7.44 36.18
C GLN A 545 -25.19 6.04 35.82
N GLU A 546 -25.75 5.05 36.50
CA GLU A 546 -25.46 3.63 36.34
C GLU A 546 -26.75 2.90 35.95
N SER A 547 -26.62 1.78 35.23
CA SER A 547 -27.75 0.91 34.97
C SER A 547 -28.26 0.29 36.29
N PRO A 548 -29.50 -0.22 36.34
CA PRO A 548 -29.85 -1.23 37.35
C PRO A 548 -28.89 -2.42 37.25
N ALA A 549 -28.74 -3.17 38.34
CA ALA A 549 -28.08 -4.46 38.31
C ALA A 549 -28.99 -5.47 37.60
N PHE A 550 -28.44 -6.14 36.59
CA PHE A 550 -29.05 -7.24 35.87
C PHE A 550 -28.55 -8.54 36.48
N GLY A 551 -29.45 -9.43 36.92
CA GLY A 551 -29.06 -10.63 37.65
C GLY A 551 -29.26 -10.52 39.16
N LYS A 552 -28.50 -11.33 39.91
CA LYS A 552 -28.41 -11.25 41.38
C LYS A 552 -26.95 -11.23 41.80
N PRO A 553 -26.63 -10.62 42.96
CA PRO A 553 -25.27 -10.54 43.47
C PRO A 553 -24.77 -11.88 44.06
N CYS A 554 -25.02 -13.00 43.37
CA CYS A 554 -24.39 -14.29 43.62
C CYS A 554 -23.10 -14.43 42.78
N GLY A 555 -22.37 -15.53 42.97
CA GLY A 555 -21.05 -15.71 42.37
C GLY A 555 -19.90 -15.43 43.34
N ASN A 556 -18.75 -15.99 43.01
CA ASN A 556 -17.56 -15.99 43.87
C ASN A 556 -16.50 -14.98 43.43
N PHE A 557 -16.64 -14.42 42.22
CA PHE A 557 -15.67 -13.55 41.59
C PHE A 557 -16.30 -12.22 41.22
N ASP A 558 -15.80 -11.15 41.83
CA ASP A 558 -16.18 -9.77 41.50
C ASP A 558 -15.30 -9.26 40.36
N PHE A 559 -15.88 -8.46 39.46
CA PHE A 559 -15.12 -7.73 38.46
C PHE A 559 -15.60 -6.29 38.34
N ASN A 560 -14.67 -5.40 38.01
CA ASN A 560 -14.94 -3.99 37.75
C ASN A 560 -14.00 -3.51 36.63
N LEU A 561 -14.53 -3.44 35.43
CA LEU A 561 -13.85 -3.05 34.21
C LEU A 561 -14.15 -1.58 33.92
N THR A 562 -13.11 -0.82 33.64
CA THR A 562 -13.23 0.54 33.09
C THR A 562 -12.84 0.51 31.63
N ALA A 563 -13.47 1.38 30.83
CA ALA A 563 -13.11 1.53 29.43
C ALA A 563 -11.61 1.87 29.32
N PRO A 564 -10.90 1.23 28.37
CA PRO A 564 -9.53 1.61 28.03
C PRO A 564 -9.45 3.08 27.63
N ASP A 565 -8.28 3.67 27.85
CA ASP A 565 -7.97 5.01 27.36
C ASP A 565 -7.47 4.94 25.92
N THR A 566 -7.84 5.93 25.11
CA THR A 566 -7.24 6.19 23.80
C THR A 566 -5.82 6.72 23.97
N ASP A 567 -5.04 6.80 22.87
CA ASP A 567 -3.70 7.40 22.92
C ASP A 567 -3.72 8.88 23.36
N GLU A 568 -4.86 9.55 23.17
CA GLU A 568 -5.11 10.93 23.60
C GLU A 568 -5.54 11.03 25.08
N GLY A 569 -5.71 9.88 25.76
CA GLY A 569 -6.15 9.81 27.16
C GLY A 569 -7.67 9.92 27.35
N ASN A 570 -8.45 9.85 26.27
CA ASN A 570 -9.92 9.86 26.34
C ASN A 570 -10.46 8.46 26.64
N LYS A 571 -11.57 8.35 27.37
CA LYS A 571 -12.22 7.04 27.60
C LYS A 571 -12.91 6.54 26.34
N MET A 572 -12.61 5.29 25.95
CA MET A 572 -13.35 4.58 24.91
C MET A 572 -14.81 4.31 25.32
N MET A 573 -15.66 3.99 24.36
CA MET A 573 -17.06 3.59 24.60
C MET A 573 -17.27 2.10 24.34
N LEU A 574 -18.18 1.46 25.08
CA LEU A 574 -18.61 0.10 24.74
C LEU A 574 -19.41 0.12 23.43
N HIS A 575 -18.93 -0.60 22.43
CA HIS A 575 -19.50 -0.61 21.09
C HIS A 575 -20.49 -1.75 20.90
N TYR A 576 -20.04 -2.97 21.16
CA TYR A 576 -20.84 -4.20 21.07
C TYR A 576 -20.23 -5.29 21.96
N MET A 577 -20.94 -6.41 22.05
CA MET A 577 -20.53 -7.56 22.84
C MET A 577 -20.50 -8.84 22.00
N ALA A 578 -19.64 -9.77 22.40
CA ALA A 578 -19.61 -11.13 21.90
C ALA A 578 -19.42 -12.07 23.10
N GLY A 579 -19.69 -13.37 23.00
CA GLY A 579 -19.55 -14.23 24.16
C GLY A 579 -20.05 -15.65 23.98
N LYS A 580 -20.43 -16.24 25.12
CA LYS A 580 -20.95 -17.61 25.21
C LYS A 580 -22.22 -17.66 26.06
N SER A 581 -23.18 -18.51 25.70
CA SER A 581 -24.39 -18.73 26.51
C SER A 581 -24.95 -20.15 26.37
N ALA A 582 -25.36 -20.76 27.48
CA ALA A 582 -26.08 -22.03 27.54
C ALA A 582 -27.13 -21.95 28.66
N GLY A 583 -28.34 -21.49 28.30
CA GLY A 583 -29.43 -21.22 29.24
C GLY A 583 -29.22 -19.98 30.14
N CYS A 584 -27.99 -19.60 30.40
CA CYS A 584 -27.60 -18.32 31.00
C CYS A 584 -26.43 -17.73 30.22
N VAL A 585 -26.08 -16.49 30.51
CA VAL A 585 -24.88 -15.88 29.91
C VAL A 585 -23.66 -16.44 30.62
N ASN A 586 -22.81 -17.16 29.89
CA ASN A 586 -21.62 -17.80 30.46
C ASN A 586 -20.44 -16.84 30.52
N SER A 587 -20.16 -16.17 29.41
CA SER A 587 -19.09 -15.18 29.29
C SER A 587 -19.41 -14.08 28.28
N ILE A 588 -18.75 -12.94 28.47
CA ILE A 588 -18.87 -11.76 27.62
C ILE A 588 -17.48 -11.20 27.35
N GLN A 589 -17.19 -10.98 26.06
CA GLN A 589 -16.17 -10.07 25.58
C GLN A 589 -16.81 -8.72 25.24
N PHE A 590 -16.36 -7.70 25.93
CA PHE A 590 -16.72 -6.31 25.70
C PHE A 590 -15.76 -5.72 24.66
N VAL A 591 -16.32 -5.17 23.57
CA VAL A 591 -15.52 -4.49 22.54
C VAL A 591 -15.69 -2.99 22.67
N TRP A 592 -14.60 -2.32 23.02
CA TRP A 592 -14.49 -0.89 23.21
C TRP A 592 -14.02 -0.23 21.93
N VAL A 593 -14.50 0.97 21.61
CA VAL A 593 -14.02 1.74 20.47
C VAL A 593 -13.71 3.19 20.84
N ASP A 594 -12.75 3.76 20.12
CA ASP A 594 -12.52 5.19 20.11
C ASP A 594 -13.71 5.94 19.50
N LEU A 595 -14.19 6.98 20.17
CA LEU A 595 -15.27 7.84 19.69
C LEU A 595 -14.84 8.69 18.48
N GLY A 596 -13.53 8.91 18.30
CA GLY A 596 -12.97 9.80 17.30
C GLY A 596 -13.36 11.27 17.54
N GLN A 597 -12.66 12.19 16.88
CA GLN A 597 -12.86 13.63 17.07
C GLN A 597 -14.24 14.13 16.59
N SER A 598 -14.99 13.37 15.78
CA SER A 598 -16.23 13.84 15.16
C SER A 598 -17.45 13.87 16.09
N ILE A 599 -17.45 13.09 17.18
CA ILE A 599 -18.61 13.02 18.09
C ILE A 599 -18.49 14.01 19.27
N GLN A 600 -17.27 14.43 19.63
CA GLN A 600 -17.07 15.32 20.79
C GLN A 600 -17.46 16.78 20.55
N ALA A 601 -17.71 17.21 19.30
CA ALA A 601 -17.83 18.63 18.97
C ALA A 601 -19.24 19.24 19.07
N ASP A 602 -20.30 18.48 19.38
CA ASP A 602 -21.66 19.03 19.32
C ASP A 602 -22.51 18.75 20.57
N THR A 603 -22.12 19.37 21.68
CA THR A 603 -22.95 19.50 22.90
C THR A 603 -23.85 20.76 22.86
N GLY A 604 -24.05 21.40 21.70
CA GLY A 604 -24.82 22.66 21.65
C GLY A 604 -25.51 23.06 20.34
N GLY A 605 -25.29 22.37 19.21
CA GLY A 605 -25.92 22.68 17.93
C GLY A 605 -26.95 21.63 17.52
N LYS A 606 -28.10 22.07 17.01
CA LYS A 606 -29.00 21.17 16.27
C LYS A 606 -28.21 20.54 15.13
N MET A 607 -28.12 19.22 15.14
CA MET A 607 -27.60 18.37 14.08
C MET A 607 -28.13 18.85 12.72
N LEU A 608 -27.31 19.58 11.96
CA LEU A 608 -27.59 19.91 10.57
C LEU A 608 -27.19 18.70 9.71
N PRO A 609 -28.04 18.23 8.79
CA PRO A 609 -27.70 17.10 7.95
C PRO A 609 -26.53 17.49 7.04
N LEU A 610 -25.37 16.88 7.26
CA LEU A 610 -24.29 16.87 6.29
C LEU A 610 -24.82 16.19 5.02
N PHE A 611 -24.72 16.91 3.90
CA PHE A 611 -25.24 16.52 2.59
C PHE A 611 -24.88 15.09 2.20
N PRO A 612 -25.79 14.34 1.54
CA PRO A 612 -25.48 13.01 1.06
C PRO A 612 -24.44 13.09 -0.05
N ILE A 613 -23.31 12.40 0.13
CA ILE A 613 -22.42 12.02 -0.95
C ILE A 613 -23.25 11.16 -1.91
N LYS A 614 -23.47 11.65 -3.13
CA LYS A 614 -24.18 10.93 -4.20
C LYS A 614 -23.49 9.58 -4.44
N ARG A 615 -24.10 8.49 -3.98
CA ARG A 615 -23.81 7.16 -4.49
C ARG A 615 -24.26 7.12 -5.96
N HIS A 616 -23.32 6.84 -6.87
CA HIS A 616 -23.66 6.55 -8.26
C HIS A 616 -24.59 5.31 -8.29
N ALA A 617 -25.78 5.49 -8.86
CA ALA A 617 -26.75 4.42 -9.02
C ALA A 617 -26.18 3.33 -9.94
N SER A 618 -26.12 2.10 -9.42
CA SER A 618 -25.87 0.89 -10.21
C SER A 618 -27.01 0.69 -11.21
N ILE A 619 -26.66 0.60 -12.49
CA ILE A 619 -27.57 0.31 -13.60
C ILE A 619 -28.03 -1.14 -13.47
N ARG A 620 -29.33 -1.37 -13.25
CA ARG A 620 -29.94 -2.70 -13.37
C ARG A 620 -29.96 -3.14 -14.84
N PRO A 621 -29.68 -4.41 -15.15
CA PRO A 621 -29.88 -4.92 -16.50
C PRO A 621 -31.37 -5.09 -16.79
N VAL A 622 -31.78 -4.60 -17.95
CA VAL A 622 -33.10 -4.84 -18.54
C VAL A 622 -33.18 -6.31 -18.96
N ILE A 623 -34.09 -7.06 -18.34
CA ILE A 623 -34.50 -8.37 -18.85
C ILE A 623 -35.46 -8.10 -20.01
N GLY A 624 -35.00 -8.34 -21.23
CA GLY A 624 -35.85 -8.39 -22.43
C GLY A 624 -36.49 -9.77 -22.56
N GLY A 625 -37.80 -9.78 -22.82
CA GLY A 625 -38.53 -10.95 -23.30
C GLY A 625 -38.44 -11.15 -24.80
#